data_AF-A0A2V2AV60-F1
#
_entry.id   AF-A0A2V2AV60-F1
#
_cell.length_a   1.000
_cell.length_b   1.000
_cell.length_c   1.000
_cell.angle_alpha   90.00
_cell.angle_beta   90.00
_cell.angle_gamma   90.00
#
_symmetry.space_group_name_H-M   'P 1'
#
loop_
_entity.id
_entity.type
_entity.pdbx_description
1 polymer ?
#
loop_
_entity_poly.entity_id
_entity_poly.type
_entity_poly.pdbx_seq_one_letter_code
_entity_poly.pdbx_strand_id
1 'polypeptide(L)'
;MWALRTTTTFAEAVRAAVDLGGDTDTVAAVTGTLAGARYGRAAVPEHWTATLHVPLPGFGDRVLDADDLRGLAQRLAAAGSR
;
A
#
# COMPACT_ATOMS: atom_id res chain seq x y z
N MET A 1 -14.58 -2.15 2.99
CA MET A 1 -14.39 -3.10 4.12
C MET A 1 -14.75 -4.55 3.81
N TRP A 2 -15.44 -4.87 2.71
CA TRP A 2 -15.79 -6.26 2.37
C TRP A 2 -14.53 -7.16 2.21
N ALA A 3 -13.60 -6.78 1.33
CA ALA A 3 -12.39 -7.56 1.05
C ALA A 3 -11.59 -7.93 2.32
N LEU A 4 -11.40 -7.00 3.25
CA LEU A 4 -10.70 -7.27 4.52
C LEU A 4 -11.43 -8.22 5.46
N ARG A 5 -12.77 -8.27 5.40
CA ARG A 5 -13.60 -9.15 6.23
C ARG A 5 -13.75 -10.54 5.61
N THR A 6 -13.46 -10.69 4.32
CA THR A 6 -13.63 -11.93 3.57
C THR A 6 -12.31 -12.62 3.19
N THR A 7 -11.17 -12.04 3.57
CA THR A 7 -9.83 -12.55 3.23
C THR A 7 -8.95 -12.67 4.46
N THR A 8 -7.89 -13.49 4.36
CA THR A 8 -7.02 -13.81 5.50
C THR A 8 -5.58 -13.33 5.32
N THR A 9 -5.21 -12.91 4.12
CA THR A 9 -3.89 -12.36 3.81
C THR A 9 -3.97 -10.97 3.15
N PHE A 10 -2.88 -10.22 3.22
CA PHE A 10 -2.76 -8.95 2.49
C PHE A 10 -3.01 -9.13 0.99
N ALA A 11 -2.38 -10.14 0.40
CA ALA A 11 -2.47 -10.38 -1.04
C ALA A 11 -3.89 -10.74 -1.48
N GLU A 12 -4.59 -11.58 -0.72
CA GLU A 12 -6.00 -11.88 -0.97
C GLU A 12 -6.88 -10.64 -0.86
N ALA A 13 -6.68 -9.81 0.18
CA ALA A 13 -7.48 -8.61 0.39
C ALA A 13 -7.37 -7.63 -0.78
N VAL A 14 -6.14 -7.37 -1.25
CA VAL A 14 -5.90 -6.45 -2.37
C VAL A 14 -6.40 -7.05 -3.68
N ARG A 15 -6.19 -8.35 -3.95
CA ARG A 15 -6.73 -9.00 -5.15
C ARG A 15 -8.26 -8.96 -5.18
N ALA A 16 -8.92 -9.28 -4.07
CA ALA A 16 -10.38 -9.22 -3.98
C ALA A 16 -10.93 -7.79 -4.19
N ALA A 17 -10.19 -6.77 -3.76
CA ALA A 17 -10.54 -5.37 -4.04
C ALA A 17 -10.38 -5.02 -5.53
N VAL A 18 -9.37 -5.57 -6.20
CA VAL A 18 -9.13 -5.38 -7.63
C VAL A 18 -10.18 -6.09 -8.47
N ASP A 19 -10.42 -7.37 -8.19
CA ASP A 19 -11.33 -8.24 -8.93
C ASP A 19 -12.80 -7.78 -8.86
N LEU A 20 -13.16 -6.97 -7.86
CA LEU A 20 -14.50 -6.37 -7.75
C LEU A 20 -14.80 -5.37 -8.88
N GLY A 21 -13.76 -4.80 -9.51
CA GLY A 21 -13.89 -3.82 -10.59
C GLY A 21 -14.38 -2.44 -10.14
N GLY A 22 -14.65 -1.57 -11.12
CA GLY A 22 -15.08 -0.19 -10.90
C GLY A 22 -13.90 0.75 -10.62
N ASP A 23 -13.98 1.49 -9.52
CA ASP A 23 -12.92 2.41 -9.04
C ASP A 23 -11.83 1.63 -8.29
N THR A 24 -11.20 0.73 -9.04
CA THR A 24 -10.35 -0.33 -8.51
C THR A 24 -9.09 0.21 -7.84
N ASP A 25 -8.47 1.26 -8.39
CA ASP A 25 -7.26 1.86 -7.81
C ASP A 25 -7.55 2.51 -6.45
N THR A 26 -8.64 3.27 -6.33
CA THR A 26 -9.05 3.88 -5.07
C THR A 26 -9.41 2.81 -4.03
N VAL A 27 -10.21 1.80 -4.42
CA VAL A 27 -10.64 0.74 -3.50
C VAL A 27 -9.45 -0.13 -3.08
N ALA A 28 -8.51 -0.43 -3.98
CA ALA A 28 -7.30 -1.16 -3.67
C ALA A 28 -6.35 -0.35 -2.78
N ALA A 29 -6.22 0.97 -2.98
CA ALA A 29 -5.39 1.83 -2.14
C ALA A 29 -5.89 1.88 -0.68
N VAL A 30 -7.20 2.06 -0.49
CA VAL A 30 -7.82 2.05 0.85
C VAL A 30 -7.71 0.66 1.47
N THR A 31 -7.98 -0.40 0.70
CA THR A 31 -7.88 -1.78 1.18
C THR A 31 -6.46 -2.14 1.58
N GLY A 32 -5.46 -1.77 0.76
CA GLY A 32 -4.05 -2.00 1.02
C GLY A 32 -3.54 -1.28 2.26
N THR A 33 -3.98 -0.03 2.49
CA THR A 33 -3.62 0.72 3.70
C THR A 33 -4.07 -0.01 4.97
N LEU A 34 -5.35 -0.42 5.00
CA LEU A 34 -5.93 -1.13 6.14
C LEU A 34 -5.40 -2.56 6.29
N ALA A 35 -5.18 -3.26 5.18
CA ALA A 35 -4.58 -4.60 5.16
C ALA A 35 -3.14 -4.55 5.68
N GLY A 36 -2.37 -3.53 5.30
CA GLY A 36 -1.00 -3.32 5.77
C GLY A 36 -0.95 -3.04 7.28
N ALA A 37 -1.90 -2.27 7.80
CA ALA A 37 -2.03 -2.05 9.24
C ALA A 37 -2.41 -3.33 10.01
N ARG A 38 -3.26 -4.18 9.42
CA ARG A 38 -3.74 -5.43 10.04
C ARG A 38 -2.73 -6.57 10.00
N TYR A 39 -2.16 -6.84 8.82
CA TYR A 39 -1.30 -8.00 8.56
C TYR A 39 0.18 -7.66 8.74
N GLY A 40 0.52 -6.38 8.88
CA GLY A 40 1.87 -5.89 9.02
C GLY A 40 2.60 -5.81 7.68
N ARG A 41 3.69 -5.02 7.67
CA ARG A 41 4.50 -4.76 6.47
C ARG A 41 5.05 -6.04 5.83
N ALA A 42 5.46 -7.01 6.63
CA ALA A 42 6.07 -8.25 6.13
C ALA A 42 5.07 -9.14 5.35
N ALA A 43 3.77 -8.86 5.43
CA ALA A 43 2.75 -9.58 4.68
C ALA A 43 2.61 -9.10 3.22
N VAL A 44 3.23 -7.96 2.86
CA VAL A 44 3.19 -7.44 1.48
C VAL A 44 4.15 -8.26 0.61
N PRO A 45 3.69 -8.87 -0.50
CA PRO A 45 4.57 -9.64 -1.36
C PRO A 45 5.70 -8.79 -1.94
N GLU A 46 6.94 -9.23 -1.77
CA GLU A 46 8.13 -8.47 -2.21
C GLU A 46 8.13 -8.19 -3.72
N HIS A 47 7.65 -9.13 -4.53
CA HIS A 47 7.55 -8.94 -5.98
C HIS A 47 6.55 -7.83 -6.38
N TRP A 48 5.59 -7.46 -5.52
CA TRP A 48 4.70 -6.32 -5.77
C TRP A 48 5.40 -4.99 -5.52
N THR A 49 6.26 -4.93 -4.51
CA THR A 49 7.00 -3.71 -4.17
C THR A 49 8.24 -3.51 -5.04
N ALA A 50 8.81 -4.60 -5.57
CA ALA A 50 9.97 -4.54 -6.46
C ALA A 50 9.72 -3.76 -7.76
N THR A 51 8.46 -3.69 -8.22
CA THR A 51 8.06 -2.95 -9.44
C THR A 51 7.40 -1.60 -9.12
N LEU A 52 7.37 -1.19 -7.85
CA LEU A 52 6.66 0.00 -7.43
C LEU A 52 7.38 1.26 -7.93
N HIS A 53 6.64 2.12 -8.62
CA HIS A 53 7.13 3.33 -9.24
C HIS A 53 6.12 4.44 -9.02
N VAL A 54 6.44 5.42 -8.15
CA VAL A 54 5.51 6.50 -7.77
C VAL A 54 6.08 7.85 -8.19
N PRO A 55 5.67 8.38 -9.36
CA PRO A 55 5.98 9.75 -9.74
C PRO A 55 5.44 10.74 -8.71
N LEU A 56 6.19 11.80 -8.45
CA LEU A 56 5.78 12.90 -7.55
C LEU A 56 5.48 14.16 -8.37
N PRO A 57 4.20 14.40 -8.71
CA PRO A 57 3.80 15.64 -9.37
C PRO A 57 4.25 16.87 -8.57
N GLY A 58 4.83 17.86 -9.26
CA GLY A 58 5.33 19.08 -8.63
C GLY A 58 6.75 18.99 -8.05
N PHE A 59 7.44 17.85 -8.20
CA PHE A 59 8.82 17.64 -7.75
C PHE A 59 9.76 17.24 -8.90
N GLY A 60 9.53 17.76 -10.10
CA GLY A 60 10.30 17.42 -11.31
C GLY A 60 10.12 15.95 -11.70
N ASP A 61 11.20 15.32 -12.18
CA ASP A 61 11.23 13.92 -12.61
C ASP A 61 11.40 12.92 -11.45
N ARG A 62 11.10 13.35 -10.22
CA ARG A 62 11.28 12.51 -9.06
C ARG A 62 10.25 11.37 -9.05
N VAL A 63 10.77 10.17 -8.87
CA VAL A 63 9.98 8.96 -8.67
C VAL A 63 10.45 8.29 -7.39
N LEU A 64 9.50 7.89 -6.54
CA LEU A 64 9.77 7.11 -5.34
C LEU A 64 9.63 5.62 -5.62
N ASP A 65 10.57 4.84 -5.09
CA ASP A 65 10.47 3.39 -5.00
C ASP A 65 9.90 2.93 -3.64
N ALA A 66 9.88 1.61 -3.42
CA ALA A 66 9.37 1.04 -2.18
C ALA A 66 10.22 1.33 -0.94
N ASP A 67 11.52 1.60 -1.10
CA ASP A 67 12.43 1.91 0.00
C ASP A 67 12.29 3.38 0.40
N ASP A 68 12.16 4.28 -0.56
CA ASP A 68 11.85 5.69 -0.34
C ASP A 68 10.53 5.88 0.45
N LEU A 69 9.46 5.22 0.00
CA LEU A 69 8.13 5.30 0.64
C LEU A 69 8.16 4.76 2.07
N ARG A 70 8.93 3.70 2.31
CA ARG A 70 9.12 3.13 3.64
C ARG A 70 9.92 4.06 4.55
N GLY A 71 10.99 4.66 4.03
CA GLY A 71 11.76 5.67 4.75
C GLY A 71 10.90 6.88 5.12
N LEU A 72 9.99 7.31 4.23
CA LEU A 72 8.99 8.34 4.53
C LEU A 72 8.04 7.89 5.65
N ALA A 73 7.47 6.69 5.56
CA ALA A 73 6.55 6.17 6.58
C ALA A 73 7.21 6.09 7.97
N GLN A 74 8.47 5.64 8.05
CA GLN A 74 9.24 5.59 9.29
C GLN A 74 9.49 6.98 9.89
N ARG A 75 9.83 7.96 9.05
CA ARG A 75 10.02 9.35 9.50
C ARG A 75 8.73 9.96 10.03
N LEU A 76 7.60 9.70 9.36
CA LEU A 76 6.29 10.18 9.80
C LEU A 76 5.87 9.55 11.14
N ALA A 77 6.08 8.24 11.30
CA ALA A 77 5.79 7.55 12.56
C ALA A 77 6.66 8.09 13.72
N ALA A 78 7.94 8.35 13.48
CA ALA A 78 8.84 8.92 14.47
C ALA A 78 8.50 10.37 14.83
N ALA A 79 8.02 11.16 13.86
CA ALA A 79 7.63 12.56 14.09
C ALA A 79 6.32 12.68 14.87
N GLY A 80 5.35 11.79 14.64
CA GLY A 80 4.06 11.78 15.34
C GLY A 80 4.08 11.12 16.72
N SER A 81 5.22 10.56 17.15
CA SER A 81 5.41 9.97 18.48
C SER A 81 5.94 10.97 19.52
N ARG A 82 6.03 12.27 19.17
CA ARG A 82 6.40 13.38 20.05
C ARG A 82 5.17 14.19 20.41
#